data_AF-A0A1I7CQW0-F1
#
_entry.id   AF-A0A1I7CQW0-F1
#
_cell.length_a   1.000
_cell.length_b   1.000
_cell.length_c   1.000
_cell.angle_alpha   90.00
_cell.angle_beta   90.00
_cell.angle_gamma   90.00
#
_symmetry.space_group_name_H-M   'P 1'
#
loop_
_entity.id
_entity.type
_entity.pdbx_description
1 polymer ?
#
loop_
_entity_poly.entity_id
_entity_poly.type
_entity_poly.pdbx_seq_one_letter_code
_entity_poly.pdbx_strand_id
1 'polypeptide(L)' 'MNTFIYSHTEYVRPSRTIETVYMSDGSNVRAFYIYNYEGYSFRVLEHLVSLISFFESGVAEDYHLDTEEELDCFLERVLL' A
#
# COMPACT_ATOMS: atom_id res chain seq x y z
N MET A 1 -11.37 -13.63 4.32
CA MET A 1 -10.43 -13.49 3.21
C MET A 1 -10.75 -12.17 2.57
N ASN A 2 -9.77 -11.27 2.52
CA ASN A 2 -9.99 -9.95 1.97
C ASN A 2 -10.11 -10.05 0.45
N THR A 3 -10.98 -9.23 -0.14
CA THR A 3 -11.17 -9.16 -1.58
C THR A 3 -10.72 -7.79 -2.08
N PHE A 4 -9.99 -7.80 -3.19
CA PHE A 4 -9.57 -6.59 -3.89
C PHE A 4 -10.76 -6.05 -4.69
N ILE A 5 -11.26 -4.88 -4.31
CA ILE A 5 -12.40 -4.25 -4.99
C ILE A 5 -11.90 -3.41 -6.16
N TYR A 6 -10.89 -2.59 -5.89
CA TYR A 6 -10.40 -1.59 -6.83
C TYR A 6 -8.94 -1.29 -6.53
N SER A 7 -8.15 -1.09 -7.58
CA SER A 7 -6.78 -0.61 -7.50
C SER A 7 -6.59 0.52 -8.51
N HIS A 8 -5.93 1.60 -8.07
CA HIS A 8 -5.49 2.69 -8.92
C HIS A 8 -3.98 2.87 -8.79
N THR A 9 -3.26 2.92 -9.91
CA THR A 9 -1.81 3.07 -9.93
C THR A 9 -1.43 4.43 -10.53
N GLU A 10 -0.67 5.21 -9.78
CA GLU A 10 -0.08 6.46 -10.19
C GLU A 10 1.44 6.32 -10.32
N TYR A 11 1.99 6.72 -11.46
CA TYR A 11 3.43 6.71 -11.68
C TYR A 11 4.03 8.02 -11.18
N VAL A 12 4.84 7.94 -10.12
CA VAL A 12 5.70 9.06 -9.69
C VAL A 12 6.91 9.17 -10.62
N ARG A 13 7.46 8.01 -11.02
CA ARG A 13 8.51 7.83 -12.03
C ARG A 13 8.28 6.49 -12.75
N PRO A 14 8.94 6.23 -13.89
CA PRO A 14 8.80 4.94 -14.58
C PRO A 14 9.05 3.72 -13.69
N SER A 15 9.94 3.84 -12.70
CA SER A 15 10.28 2.77 -11.74
C SER A 15 9.69 2.99 -10.34
N ARG A 16 8.77 3.94 -10.14
CA ARG A 16 8.20 4.23 -8.82
C ARG A 16 6.72 4.53 -8.93
N THR A 17 5.89 3.74 -8.25
CA THR A 17 4.43 3.87 -8.28
C THR A 17 3.87 4.12 -6.89
N ILE A 18 2.70 4.76 -6.87
CA ILE A 18 1.81 4.80 -5.72
C ILE A 18 0.55 4.06 -6.15
N GLU A 19 0.18 3.04 -5.40
CA GLU A 19 -1.02 2.24 -5.65
C GLU A 19 -2.02 2.48 -4.52
N THR A 20 -3.25 2.84 -4.88
CA THR A 20 -4.36 2.93 -3.94
C THR A 20 -5.22 1.69 -4.10
N VAL A 21 -5.22 0.83 -3.09
CA VAL A 21 -5.91 -0.45 -3.10
C VAL A 21 -7.08 -0.42 -2.12
N TYR A 22 -8.28 -0.70 -2.61
CA TYR A 22 -9.48 -0.85 -1.79
C TYR A 22 -9.75 -2.32 -1.53
N MET A 23 -9.80 -2.67 -0.25
CA MET A 23 -10.00 -4.04 0.23
C MET A 23 -11.28 -4.15 1.04
N SER A 24 -11.93 -5.31 0.96
CA SER A 24 -13.12 -5.61 1.79
C SER A 24 -13.12 -7.03 2.33
N ASP A 25 -13.57 -7.16 3.58
CA ASP A 25 -13.85 -8.44 4.25
C ASP A 25 -15.33 -8.86 4.11
N GLY A 26 -16.13 -8.10 3.37
CA GLY A 26 -17.58 -8.27 3.19
C GLY A 26 -18.45 -7.37 4.07
N SER A 27 -17.90 -6.75 5.13
CA SER A 27 -18.62 -5.80 6.00
C SER A 27 -17.97 -4.41 6.00
N ASN A 28 -16.64 -4.39 5.96
CA ASN A 28 -15.82 -3.19 5.95
C ASN A 28 -15.15 -3.00 4.60
N VAL A 29 -14.85 -1.75 4.28
CA VAL A 29 -14.04 -1.37 3.13
C VAL A 29 -12.96 -0.42 3.62
N ARG A 30 -11.70 -0.75 3.34
CA ARG A 30 -10.55 0.06 3.73
C ARG A 30 -9.65 0.31 2.51
N ALA A 31 -9.08 1.51 2.46
CA ALA A 31 -8.09 1.87 1.45
C ALA A 31 -6.69 1.73 2.06
N PHE A 32 -5.77 1.16 1.28
CA PHE A 32 -4.34 1.14 1.56
C PHE A 32 -3.61 1.89 0.45
N TYR A 33 -2.52 2.55 0.82
CA TYR A 33 -1.64 3.27 -0.08
C TYR A 33 -0.30 2.55 -0.09
N ILE A 34 0.09 2.03 -1.25
CA ILE A 34 1.29 1.23 -1.41
C ILE A 34 2.26 2.05 -2.26
N TYR A 35 3.39 2.42 -1.68
CA TYR A 35 4.48 3.01 -2.43
C TYR A 35 5.47 1.91 -2.85
N ASN A 36 5.63 1.72 -4.15
CA ASN A 36 6.59 0.81 -4.73
C ASN A 36 7.82 1.58 -5.21
N TYR A 37 8.98 1.23 -4.65
CA TYR A 37 10.28 1.72 -5.06
C TYR A 37 11.00 0.62 -5.85
N GLU A 38 11.05 0.81 -7.17
CA GLU A 38 11.85 0.01 -8.11
C GLU A 38 11.53 -1.50 -8.14
N GLY A 39 10.40 -1.92 -7.59
CA GLY A 39 9.92 -3.31 -7.61
C GLY A 39 10.50 -4.22 -6.52
N TYR A 40 11.26 -3.67 -5.56
CA TYR A 40 11.90 -4.45 -4.48
C TYR A 40 11.77 -3.79 -3.10
N SER A 41 10.98 -2.73 -2.99
CA SER A 41 10.82 -2.01 -1.73
C SER A 41 9.43 -1.40 -1.70
N PHE A 42 8.57 -2.01 -0.91
CA PHE A 42 7.16 -1.65 -0.77
C PHE A 42 6.95 -1.02 0.59
N ARG A 43 6.21 0.09 0.62
CA ARG A 43 5.73 0.71 1.86
C ARG A 43 4.22 0.74 1.83
N VAL A 44 3.58 0.18 2.84
CA VAL A 44 2.13 0.09 2.93
C VAL A 44 1.65 1.04 4.02
N LEU A 45 0.80 1.99 3.64
CA LEU A 45 0.29 3.02 4.53
C LEU A 45 -1.23 2.96 4.60
N GLU A 46 -1.78 3.09 5.80
CA GLU A 46 -3.23 2.98 6.01
C GLU A 46 -3.96 4.32 5.80
N HIS A 47 -3.22 5.43 5.79
CA HIS A 47 -3.79 6.77 5.70
C HIS A 47 -3.03 7.63 4.69
N LEU A 48 -3.77 8.44 3.92
CA LEU A 48 -3.20 9.37 2.96
C LEU A 48 -2.27 10.40 3.63
N VAL A 49 -2.58 10.82 4.86
CA VAL A 49 -1.72 11.72 5.63
C VAL A 49 -0.35 11.11 5.93
N SER A 50 -0.29 9.79 6.17
CA SER A 50 0.96 9.07 6.37
C SER A 50 1.78 9.04 5.09
N LEU A 51 1.13 8.85 3.93
CA LEU A 51 1.80 8.90 2.62
C LEU A 51 2.42 10.28 2.36
N ILE A 52 1.66 11.35 2.60
CA ILE A 52 2.15 12.73 2.45
C ILE A 52 3.34 12.97 3.40
N SER A 53 3.19 12.59 4.66
CA SER A 53 4.23 12.76 5.68
C SER A 53 5.51 11.99 5.34
N PHE A 54 5.39 10.79 4.76
CA PHE A 54 6.52 10.01 4.27
C PHE A 54 7.31 10.76 3.19
N PHE A 55 6.63 11.36 2.22
CA PHE A 55 7.29 12.13 1.16
C PHE A 55 7.91 13.43 1.66
N GLU A 56 7.30 14.10 2.64
CA GLU A 56 7.78 15.38 3.16
C GLU A 56 8.92 15.24 4.19
N SER A 57 8.81 14.26 5.10
CA SER A 57 9.68 14.15 6.27
C SER A 57 10.57 12.90 6.27
N GLY A 58 10.32 11.94 5.39
CA GLY A 58 11.00 10.64 5.37
C GLY A 58 10.60 9.71 6.53
N VAL A 59 9.72 10.17 7.43
CA VAL A 59 9.15 9.34 8.51
C VAL A 59 8.05 8.49 7.91
N ALA A 60 8.28 7.19 7.82
CA ALA A 60 7.24 6.23 7.51
C ALA A 60 6.68 5.68 8.81
N GLU A 61 5.41 5.96 9.09
CA GLU A 61 4.60 5.00 9.81
C GLU A 61 4.04 4.03 8.77
N ASP A 62 4.16 2.76 9.09
CA ASP A 62 3.50 1.62 8.47
C ASP A 62 4.32 0.87 7.38
N TYR A 63 4.38 -0.44 7.67
CA TYR A 63 5.01 -1.61 7.07
C TYR A 63 5.89 -1.42 5.83
N HIS A 64 7.14 -1.86 5.95
CA HIS A 64 8.09 -1.99 4.85
C HIS A 64 8.30 -3.47 4.51
N LEU A 65 8.17 -3.82 3.23
CA LEU A 65 8.29 -5.16 2.68
C LEU A 65 9.26 -5.13 1.49
N ASP A 66 9.98 -6.21 1.25
CA ASP A 66 11.03 -6.25 0.24
C ASP A 66 10.61 -7.01 -1.03
N THR A 67 9.53 -7.81 -0.96
CA THR A 67 9.02 -8.56 -2.12
C THR A 67 7.52 -8.40 -2.34
N GLU A 68 7.10 -8.65 -3.58
CA GLU A 68 5.69 -8.64 -3.96
C GLU A 68 4.92 -9.76 -3.24
N GLU A 69 5.54 -10.94 -3.05
CA GLU A 69 4.91 -12.04 -2.31
C GLU A 69 4.68 -11.69 -0.83
N GLU A 70 5.60 -10.96 -0.20
CA GLU A 70 5.42 -10.46 1.16
C GLU A 70 4.26 -9.47 1.25
N LEU A 71 4.14 -8.59 0.25
CA LEU A 71 3.04 -7.64 0.12
C LEU A 71 1.69 -8.34 -0.02
N ASP A 72 1.59 -9.31 -0.93
CA ASP A 72 0.37 -10.09 -1.12
C ASP A 72 -0.03 -10.81 0.18
N CYS A 73 0.93 -11.47 0.83
CA CYS A 73 0.68 -12.15 2.11
C CYS A 73 0.25 -11.19 3.23
N PHE A 74 0.79 -9.96 3.24
CA PHE A 74 0.40 -8.92 4.19
C PHE A 74 -1.06 -8.50 3.97
N LEU A 75 -1.42 -8.16 2.73
CA LEU A 75 -2.77 -7.69 2.37
C LEU A 75 -3.84 -8.76 2.60
N GLU A 76 -3.52 -10.04 2.39
CA GLU A 76 -4.44 -11.14 2.70
C GLU A 76 -4.74 -11.29 4.20
N ARG A 77 -3.81 -10.90 5.08
CA ARG A 77 -3.85 -11.13 6.53
C ARG A 77 -4.22 -9.90 7.34
N VAL A 78 -4.12 -8.71 6.77
CA VAL A 78 -4.44 -7.47 7.47
C VAL A 78 -5.91 -7.46 7.90
N LEU A 79 -6.17 -7.01 9.13
CA LEU A 79 -7.52 -6.84 9.66
C LEU A 79 -8.10 -5.53 9.13
N LEU A 80 -9.28 -5.62 8.51
CA LEU A 80 -10.00 -4.51 7.90
C LEU A 80 -10.99 -3.85 8.86
#